data_AF-A0AAW3PPB1-F1
#
_entry.id   AF-A0AAW3PPB1-F1
#
_cell.length_a   1.000
_cell.length_b   1.000
_cell.length_c   1.000
_cell.angle_alpha   90.00
_cell.angle_beta   90.00
_cell.angle_gamma   90.00
#
_symmetry.space_group_name_H-M   'P 1'
#
loop_
_entity.id
_entity.type
_entity.pdbx_description
1 polymer ?
#
loop_
_entity_poly.entity_id
_entity_poly.type
_entity_poly.pdbx_seq_one_letter_code
_entity_poly.pdbx_strand_id
1 'polypeptide(L)'
;MLRVAHDGASKIPVFHEKTIGALLARNGDMRREALLLACFQHYLQGVDDLGNAFVVSEPQFDAADLEPVRSGDPLAILDSKPFATLGLDPNAGFVGLFRTMQTAVATRRTRDAIRLALDSSDA
;
A
#
# COMPACT_ATOMS: atom_id res chain seq x y z
N MET A 1 -4.83 4.25 -17.00
CA MET A 1 -4.50 3.51 -15.76
C MET A 1 -5.66 3.43 -14.79
N LEU A 2 -6.45 4.50 -14.58
CA LEU A 2 -7.58 4.51 -13.63
C LEU A 2 -8.58 3.35 -13.77
N ARG A 3 -8.85 2.85 -14.99
CA ARG A 3 -9.68 1.65 -15.20
C ARG A 3 -9.15 0.40 -14.50
N VAL A 4 -7.83 0.22 -14.43
CA VAL A 4 -7.18 -0.93 -13.79
C VAL A 4 -7.16 -0.74 -12.27
N ALA A 5 -6.81 0.47 -11.82
CA ALA A 5 -6.67 0.84 -10.42
C ALA A 5 -7.99 0.94 -9.66
N HIS A 6 -9.09 1.28 -10.34
CA HIS A 6 -10.43 1.33 -9.77
C HIS A 6 -10.80 0.04 -9.03
N ASP A 7 -11.46 0.15 -7.88
CA ASP A 7 -11.84 -1.00 -7.04
C ASP A 7 -10.61 -1.84 -6.66
N GLY A 8 -9.50 -1.16 -6.36
CA GLY A 8 -8.27 -1.77 -5.88
C GLY A 8 -8.46 -2.46 -4.52
N ALA A 9 -9.34 -1.94 -3.67
CA ALA A 9 -9.64 -2.51 -2.37
C ALA A 9 -10.28 -3.90 -2.45
N SER A 10 -11.01 -4.23 -3.52
CA SER A 10 -11.50 -5.61 -3.75
C SER A 10 -10.43 -6.52 -4.35
N LYS A 11 -9.51 -5.95 -5.14
CA LYS A 11 -8.53 -6.69 -5.96
C LYS A 11 -7.26 -7.05 -5.20
N ILE A 12 -6.71 -6.11 -4.44
CA ILE A 12 -5.41 -6.29 -3.79
C ILE A 12 -5.46 -7.48 -2.83
N PRO A 13 -6.44 -7.61 -1.92
CA PRO A 13 -6.52 -8.78 -1.06
C PRO A 13 -6.63 -10.08 -1.88
N VAL A 14 -7.51 -10.12 -2.87
CA VAL A 14 -7.72 -11.31 -3.71
C VAL A 14 -6.46 -11.74 -4.47
N PHE A 15 -5.71 -10.80 -5.04
CA PHE A 15 -4.53 -11.11 -5.86
C PHE A 15 -3.25 -11.28 -5.05
N HIS A 16 -3.14 -10.64 -3.89
CA HIS A 16 -1.90 -10.60 -3.11
C HIS A 16 -1.95 -11.43 -1.83
N GLU A 17 -3.11 -11.83 -1.30
CA GLU A 17 -3.22 -12.61 -0.05
C GLU A 17 -2.33 -13.86 -0.06
N LYS A 18 -2.39 -14.69 -1.12
CA LYS A 18 -1.55 -15.90 -1.22
C LYS A 18 -0.06 -15.58 -1.25
N THR A 19 0.33 -14.51 -1.96
CA THR A 19 1.72 -14.06 -2.06
C THR A 19 2.22 -13.55 -0.72
N ILE A 20 1.45 -12.69 -0.06
CA ILE A 20 1.72 -12.13 1.26
C ILE A 20 1.84 -13.25 2.29
N GLY A 21 0.87 -14.17 2.35
CA GLY A 21 0.89 -15.32 3.25
C GLY A 21 2.13 -16.19 3.06
N ALA A 22 2.52 -16.47 1.80
CA ALA A 22 3.73 -17.23 1.51
C ALA A 22 5.02 -16.48 1.88
N LEU A 23 5.06 -15.14 1.76
CA LEU A 23 6.18 -14.33 2.20
C LEU A 23 6.30 -14.29 3.73
N LEU A 24 5.18 -14.09 4.44
CA LEU A 24 5.13 -14.14 5.90
C LEU A 24 5.62 -15.49 6.43
N ALA A 25 5.12 -16.60 5.86
CA ALA A 25 5.46 -17.95 6.31
C ALA A 25 6.94 -18.32 6.17
N ARG A 26 7.65 -17.70 5.21
CA ARG A 26 9.08 -17.99 4.96
C ARG A 26 10.02 -16.84 5.35
N ASN A 27 9.52 -15.82 6.04
CA ASN A 27 10.25 -14.57 6.28
C ASN A 27 10.88 -13.99 4.99
N GLY A 28 10.11 -14.00 3.90
CA GLY A 28 10.54 -13.55 2.59
C GLY A 28 10.55 -12.02 2.46
N ASP A 29 11.20 -11.54 1.40
CA ASP A 29 11.27 -10.11 1.09
C ASP A 29 9.89 -9.53 0.74
N MET A 30 9.38 -8.65 1.60
CA MET A 30 8.07 -7.99 1.46
C MET A 30 8.16 -6.56 0.90
N ARG A 31 9.33 -6.09 0.43
CA ARG A 31 9.50 -4.71 -0.07
C ARG A 31 8.53 -4.35 -1.19
N ARG A 32 8.24 -5.31 -2.08
CA ARG A 32 7.32 -5.11 -3.20
C ARG A 32 5.86 -4.99 -2.74
N GLU A 33 5.45 -5.80 -1.76
CA GLU A 33 4.09 -5.72 -1.18
C GLU A 33 3.93 -4.43 -0.35
N ALA A 34 4.98 -4.05 0.39
CA ALA A 34 5.03 -2.78 1.10
C ALA A 34 4.91 -1.58 0.13
N LEU A 35 5.61 -1.63 -1.00
CA LEU A 35 5.49 -0.59 -2.04
C LEU A 35 4.09 -0.56 -2.65
N LEU A 36 3.50 -1.72 -2.95
CA LEU A 36 2.13 -1.80 -3.49
C LEU A 36 1.14 -1.08 -2.58
N LEU A 37 1.12 -1.40 -1.28
CA LEU A 37 0.20 -0.77 -0.34
C LEU A 37 0.50 0.70 -0.14
N ALA A 38 1.79 1.10 -0.16
CA ALA A 38 2.16 2.52 -0.02
C ALA A 38 1.68 3.35 -1.21
N CYS A 39 1.85 2.82 -2.42
CA CYS A 39 1.31 3.41 -3.64
C CYS A 39 -0.22 3.45 -3.63
N PHE A 40 -0.88 2.40 -3.15
CA PHE A 40 -2.34 2.37 -3.05
C PHE A 40 -2.86 3.42 -2.06
N GLN A 41 -2.26 3.52 -0.87
CA GLN A 41 -2.62 4.57 0.10
C GLN A 41 -2.40 5.98 -0.46
N HIS A 42 -1.31 6.20 -1.21
CA HIS A 42 -1.07 7.47 -1.87
C HIS A 42 -2.09 7.75 -2.97
N TYR A 43 -2.47 6.74 -3.76
CA TYR A 43 -3.52 6.82 -4.76
C TYR A 43 -4.87 7.25 -4.18
N LEU A 44 -5.21 6.84 -2.95
CA LEU A 44 -6.45 7.24 -2.27
C LEU A 44 -6.57 8.75 -2.01
N GLN A 45 -5.46 9.50 -2.10
CA GLN A 45 -5.46 10.96 -2.00
C GLN A 45 -6.01 11.63 -3.26
N GLY A 46 -6.11 10.91 -4.38
CA GLY A 46 -6.70 11.43 -5.62
C GLY A 46 -5.86 12.50 -6.31
N VAL A 47 -4.55 12.53 -6.08
CA VAL A 47 -3.61 13.47 -6.69
C VAL A 47 -2.39 12.70 -7.20
N ASP A 48 -1.97 12.95 -8.44
CA ASP A 48 -0.80 12.28 -9.03
C ASP A 48 0.53 12.99 -8.71
N ASP A 49 1.66 12.38 -9.09
CA ASP A 49 3.02 12.93 -8.93
C ASP A 49 3.23 14.33 -9.60
N LEU A 50 2.31 14.77 -10.47
CA LEU A 50 2.35 16.07 -11.14
C LEU A 50 1.40 17.09 -10.49
N GLY A 51 0.68 16.70 -9.44
CA GLY A 51 -0.31 17.54 -8.75
C GLY A 51 -1.68 17.56 -9.42
N ASN A 52 -1.94 16.72 -10.44
CA ASN A 52 -3.26 16.66 -11.07
C ASN A 52 -4.22 15.84 -10.21
N ALA A 53 -5.40 16.39 -9.99
CA ALA A 53 -6.47 15.69 -9.29
C ALA A 53 -7.13 14.64 -10.20
N PHE A 54 -7.55 13.52 -9.61
CA PHE A 54 -8.36 12.49 -10.25
C PHE A 54 -9.36 11.90 -9.25
N VAL A 55 -10.43 11.30 -9.78
CA VAL A 55 -11.46 10.68 -8.94
C VAL A 55 -11.04 9.25 -8.56
N VAL A 56 -10.97 9.01 -7.26
CA VAL A 56 -10.82 7.68 -6.67
C VAL A 56 -12.21 7.07 -6.46
N SER A 57 -12.38 5.82 -6.85
CA SER A 57 -13.62 5.06 -6.61
C SER A 57 -13.24 3.69 -6.07
N GLU A 58 -13.48 3.52 -4.77
CA GLU A 58 -13.20 2.31 -3.99
C GLU A 58 -14.46 1.90 -3.19
N PRO A 59 -15.40 1.17 -3.82
CA PRO A 59 -16.69 0.82 -3.20
C PRO A 59 -16.59 -0.06 -1.95
N GLN A 60 -15.45 -0.74 -1.74
CA GLN A 60 -15.24 -1.62 -0.59
C GLN A 60 -14.88 -0.86 0.69
N PHE A 61 -14.48 0.40 0.57
CA PHE A 61 -14.21 1.24 1.72
C PHE A 61 -15.46 1.99 2.15
N ASP A 62 -15.71 2.00 3.45
CA ASP A 62 -16.65 2.95 4.04
C ASP A 62 -15.93 4.20 4.57
N ALA A 63 -16.70 5.11 5.18
CA ALA A 63 -16.15 6.33 5.75
C ALA A 63 -15.21 6.06 6.93
N ALA A 64 -15.50 5.03 7.74
CA ALA A 64 -14.68 4.67 8.90
C ALA A 64 -13.31 4.11 8.47
N ASP A 65 -13.24 3.46 7.31
CA ASP A 65 -11.96 3.05 6.71
C ASP A 65 -11.18 4.24 6.15
N LEU A 66 -11.83 5.15 5.41
CA LEU A 66 -11.15 6.20 4.67
C LEU A 66 -10.77 7.42 5.51
N GLU A 67 -11.54 7.74 6.55
CA GLU A 67 -11.30 8.94 7.36
C GLU A 67 -9.93 8.92 8.06
N PRO A 68 -9.50 7.82 8.71
CA PRO A 68 -8.15 7.71 9.26
C PRO A 68 -7.05 7.80 8.18
N VAL A 69 -7.26 7.17 7.03
CA VAL A 69 -6.29 7.22 5.92
C VAL A 69 -6.12 8.65 5.38
N ARG A 70 -7.22 9.41 5.28
CA ARG A 70 -7.23 10.79 4.79
C ARG A 70 -6.77 11.80 5.83
N SER A 71 -6.94 11.51 7.11
CA SER A 71 -6.42 12.33 8.21
C SER A 71 -4.91 12.17 8.41
N GLY A 72 -4.29 11.22 7.69
CA GLY A 72 -2.84 11.03 7.66
C GLY A 72 -2.33 9.97 8.63
N ASP A 73 -3.20 9.12 9.17
CA ASP A 73 -2.75 7.94 9.92
C ASP A 73 -1.96 7.01 8.96
N PRO A 74 -0.66 6.80 9.21
CA PRO A 74 0.17 6.02 8.31
C PRO A 74 -0.18 4.53 8.32
N LEU A 75 -0.80 3.97 9.36
CA LEU A 75 -1.08 2.53 9.42
C LEU A 75 -2.55 2.18 9.19
N ALA A 76 -3.44 3.17 9.17
CA ALA A 76 -4.88 2.98 9.00
C ALA A 76 -5.28 2.07 7.83
N ILE A 77 -4.56 2.09 6.70
CA ILE A 77 -4.90 1.21 5.58
C ILE A 77 -4.70 -0.28 5.91
N LEU A 78 -3.75 -0.63 6.79
CA LEU A 78 -3.51 -2.01 7.19
C LEU A 78 -4.66 -2.55 8.05
N ASP A 79 -5.25 -1.68 8.88
CA ASP A 79 -6.35 -2.01 9.79
C ASP A 79 -7.74 -1.85 9.16
N SER A 80 -7.80 -1.25 7.96
CA SER A 80 -9.06 -1.07 7.23
C SER A 80 -9.70 -2.40 6.87
N LYS A 81 -11.03 -2.43 6.81
CA LYS A 81 -11.82 -3.65 6.59
C LYS A 81 -11.37 -4.48 5.39
N PRO A 82 -11.03 -3.91 4.21
CA PRO A 82 -10.58 -4.71 3.07
C PRO A 82 -9.21 -5.36 3.26
N PHE A 83 -8.34 -4.82 4.13
CA PHE A 83 -6.93 -5.23 4.25
C PHE A 83 -6.59 -5.91 5.58
N ALA A 84 -7.40 -5.74 6.63
CA ALA A 84 -7.15 -6.31 7.95
C ALA A 84 -6.92 -7.83 7.93
N THR A 85 -7.59 -8.56 7.02
CA THR A 85 -7.43 -10.01 6.91
C THR A 85 -6.06 -10.45 6.38
N LEU A 86 -5.26 -9.53 5.82
CA LEU A 86 -3.90 -9.81 5.38
C LEU A 86 -2.91 -9.95 6.55
N GLY A 87 -3.28 -9.52 7.76
CA GLY A 87 -2.50 -9.71 8.99
C GLY A 87 -1.10 -9.09 8.94
N LEU A 88 -0.99 -7.91 8.33
CA LEU A 88 0.28 -7.23 8.11
C LEU A 88 0.69 -6.30 9.26
N ASP A 89 -0.28 -5.80 10.03
CA ASP A 89 -0.11 -4.89 11.16
C ASP A 89 0.76 -5.47 12.32
N PRO A 90 0.67 -6.75 12.73
CA PRO A 90 1.53 -7.27 13.79
C PRO A 90 2.97 -7.54 13.31
N ASN A 91 3.25 -7.50 11.99
CA ASN A 91 4.57 -7.80 11.47
C ASN A 91 5.44 -6.53 11.46
N ALA A 92 6.25 -6.36 12.51
CA ALA A 92 7.12 -5.20 12.66
C ALA A 92 8.09 -4.98 11.48
N GLY A 93 8.58 -6.06 10.86
CA GLY A 93 9.44 -5.98 9.68
C GLY A 93 8.71 -5.40 8.47
N PHE A 94 7.49 -5.87 8.21
CA PHE A 94 6.62 -5.31 7.19
C PHE A 94 6.29 -3.85 7.48
N VAL A 95 5.88 -3.51 8.71
CA VAL A 95 5.54 -2.12 9.09
C VAL A 95 6.72 -1.17 8.86
N GLY A 96 7.95 -1.60 9.17
CA GLY A 96 9.16 -0.82 8.88
C GLY A 96 9.38 -0.59 7.39
N LEU A 97 9.22 -1.63 6.56
CA LEU A 97 9.31 -1.51 5.11
C LEU A 97 8.20 -0.62 4.55
N PHE A 98 6.98 -0.78 5.04
CA PHE A 98 5.82 0.00 4.62
C PHE A 98 6.02 1.50 4.88
N ARG A 99 6.45 1.89 6.08
CA ARG A 99 6.78 3.28 6.41
C ARG A 99 7.91 3.85 5.54
N THR A 100 8.90 3.02 5.24
CA THR A 100 10.00 3.39 4.33
C THR A 100 9.46 3.68 2.92
N MET A 101 8.58 2.83 2.40
CA MET A 101 7.96 3.00 1.09
C MET A 101 6.98 4.18 1.07
N GLN A 102 6.17 4.39 2.11
CA GLN A 102 5.30 5.57 2.25
C GLN A 102 6.10 6.86 2.18
N THR A 103 7.21 6.93 2.93
CA THR A 103 8.10 8.10 2.90
C THR A 103 8.67 8.30 1.50
N ALA A 104 9.12 7.22 0.85
CA ALA A 104 9.66 7.29 -0.51
C ALA A 104 8.62 7.74 -1.54
N VAL A 105 7.37 7.27 -1.46
CA VAL A 105 6.26 7.66 -2.34
C VAL A 105 5.81 9.10 -2.08
N ALA A 106 5.78 9.55 -0.82
CA ALA A 106 5.32 10.89 -0.46
C ALA A 106 6.36 12.00 -0.77
N THR A 107 7.65 11.69 -0.65
CA THR A 107 8.74 12.70 -0.76
C THR A 107 9.48 12.68 -2.10
N ARG A 108 9.32 11.59 -2.87
CA ARG A 108 9.95 11.43 -4.19
C ARG A 108 8.89 11.12 -5.23
N ARG A 109 9.28 11.09 -6.50
CA ARG A 109 8.42 10.52 -7.54
C ARG A 109 8.32 9.02 -7.33
N THR A 110 7.17 8.42 -7.62
CA THR A 110 6.90 6.97 -7.45
C THR A 110 8.02 6.09 -8.05
N ARG A 111 8.68 6.56 -9.12
CA ARG A 111 9.86 5.93 -9.74
C ARG A 111 11.00 5.62 -8.76
N ASP A 112 11.28 6.49 -7.80
CA ASP A 112 12.40 6.30 -6.88
C ASP A 112 12.05 5.28 -5.79
N ALA A 113 10.78 5.22 -5.38
CA ALA A 113 10.29 4.16 -4.49
C ALA A 113 10.38 2.78 -5.15
N ILE A 114 10.14 2.68 -6.46
CA ILE A 114 10.33 1.44 -7.22
C ILE A 114 11.79 0.96 -7.14
N ARG A 115 12.78 1.85 -7.30
CA ARG A 115 14.19 1.48 -7.18
C ARG A 115 14.51 0.90 -5.81
N LEU A 116 14.03 1.55 -4.75
CA LEU A 116 14.22 1.08 -3.38
C LEU A 116 13.60 -0.31 -3.13
N ALA A 117 12.48 -0.62 -3.78
CA ALA A 117 11.84 -1.93 -3.67
C ALA A 117 12.50 -3.02 -4.53
N LEU A 118 13.33 -2.62 -5.52
CA LEU A 118 14.06 -3.52 -6.42
C LEU A 118 15.51 -3.74 -5.99
N ASP A 119 16.10 -2.79 -5.27
CA ASP A 119 17.48 -2.87 -4.80
C ASP A 119 17.57 -3.94 -3.71
N SER A 120 17.75 -5.19 -4.12
CA SER A 120 18.28 -6.26 -3.27
C SER A 120 19.72 -5.94 -2.92
N SER A 121 19.93 -4.98 -2.01
CA SER A 121 21.18 -4.98 -1.26
C SER A 121 21.18 -6.26 -0.44
N ASP A 122 21.97 -7.23 -0.91
CA ASP A 122 22.35 -8.42 -0.18
C ASP A 122 22.86 -7.97 1.20
N ALA A 123 22.11 -8.36 2.23
CA ALA A 123 22.58 -8.39 3.61
C ALA A 123 23.02 -9.82 3.92
#